data_AF-A0A9X1TKA4-F1
#
_entry.id   AF-A0A9X1TKA4-F1
#
_cell.length_a   1.000
_cell.length_b   1.000
_cell.length_c   1.000
_cell.angle_alpha   90.00
_cell.angle_beta   90.00
_cell.angle_gamma   90.00
#
_symmetry.space_group_name_H-M   'P 1'
#
loop_
_entity.id
_entity.type
_entity.pdbx_description
1 polymer ?
#
loop_
_entity_poly.entity_id
_entity_poly.type
_entity_poly.pdbx_seq_one_letter_code
_entity_poly.pdbx_strand_id
1 'polypeptide(L)'
;MRRVLAVYPWRQQSGAVRITAGKEALFVLPDPDSPDKSVSLKAPAGLLRTWSREALKDYDEELWYAGDPRFACVVAKPGLRGLDCLAQPTAYDHRTDPRRKGLSPEARRRAKAIGARVAD
;
A
#
# COMPACT_ATOMS: atom_id res chain seq x y z
N MET A 1 -8.15 0.99 -7.73
CA MET A 1 -8.18 -0.48 -7.47
C MET A 1 -7.97 -1.32 -8.73
N ARG A 2 -8.90 -1.38 -9.70
CA ARG A 2 -8.79 -2.28 -10.89
C ARG A 2 -7.45 -2.17 -11.64
N ARG A 3 -6.96 -0.94 -11.87
CA ARG A 3 -5.66 -0.73 -12.54
C ARG A 3 -4.47 -1.29 -11.73
N VAL A 4 -4.51 -1.17 -10.40
CA VAL A 4 -3.46 -1.72 -9.52
C VAL A 4 -3.41 -3.24 -9.64
N LEU A 5 -4.58 -3.90 -9.59
CA LEU A 5 -4.69 -5.35 -9.73
C LEU A 5 -4.33 -5.86 -11.13
N ALA A 6 -4.43 -5.02 -12.16
CA ALA A 6 -4.01 -5.37 -13.52
C ALA A 6 -2.48 -5.31 -13.71
N VAL A 7 -1.79 -4.50 -12.91
CA VAL A 7 -0.34 -4.26 -13.04
C VAL A 7 0.45 -5.09 -12.03
N TYR A 8 -0.09 -5.27 -10.83
CA TYR A 8 0.59 -5.93 -9.73
C TYR A 8 -0.14 -7.21 -9.33
N PRO A 9 0.53 -8.37 -9.34
CA PRO A 9 -0.05 -9.61 -8.84
C PRO A 9 -0.23 -9.55 -7.32
N TRP A 10 -1.14 -10.38 -6.83
CA TRP A 10 -1.32 -10.59 -5.39
C TRP A 10 -0.08 -11.21 -4.77
N ARG A 11 0.27 -10.71 -3.59
CA ARG A 11 1.37 -11.18 -2.74
C ARG A 11 0.87 -11.31 -1.31
N GLN A 12 1.47 -12.23 -0.58
CA GLN A 12 1.17 -12.49 0.81
C GLN A 12 2.32 -11.96 1.66
N GLN A 13 2.00 -11.27 2.76
CA GLN A 13 2.99 -10.77 3.71
C GLN A 13 2.45 -10.94 5.13
N SER A 14 3.16 -11.73 5.93
CA SER A 14 2.94 -11.81 7.37
C SER A 14 3.69 -10.69 8.10
N GLY A 15 3.17 -10.22 9.24
CA GLY A 15 3.81 -9.22 10.09
C GLY A 15 3.81 -7.80 9.50
N ALA A 16 2.98 -7.54 8.49
CA ALA A 16 2.95 -6.26 7.79
C ALA A 16 2.23 -5.16 8.58
N VAL A 17 1.48 -5.48 9.63
CA VAL A 17 0.59 -4.52 10.27
C VAL A 17 1.20 -4.04 11.58
N ARG A 18 1.48 -2.74 11.66
CA ARG A 18 1.96 -2.09 12.90
C ARG A 18 0.92 -1.13 13.42
N ILE A 19 0.56 -1.26 14.68
CA ILE A 19 -0.32 -0.32 15.37
C ILE A 19 0.56 0.69 16.11
N THR A 20 0.37 1.98 15.82
CA THR A 20 1.06 3.05 16.58
C THR A 20 0.34 3.36 17.87
N ALA A 21 1.04 4.03 18.79
CA ALA A 21 0.48 4.50 20.06
C ALA A 21 -0.79 5.37 19.88
N GLY A 22 -0.95 6.01 18.72
CA GLY A 22 -2.14 6.79 18.36
C GLY A 22 -3.33 5.99 17.82
N LYS A 23 -3.30 4.65 17.87
CA LYS A 23 -4.29 3.74 17.26
C LYS A 23 -4.37 3.81 15.73
N GLU A 24 -3.34 4.35 15.07
CA GLU A 24 -3.25 4.31 13.61
C GLU A 24 -2.63 2.98 13.17
N ALA A 25 -3.18 2.38 12.12
CA ALA A 25 -2.57 1.22 11.48
C ALA A 25 -1.60 1.68 10.39
N LEU A 26 -0.35 1.21 10.47
CA LEU A 26 0.64 1.29 9.40
C LEU A 26 0.84 -0.07 8.77
N PHE A 27 0.81 -0.09 7.45
CA PHE A 27 1.15 -1.26 6.65
C PHE A 27 2.59 -1.12 6.18
N VAL A 28 3.45 -1.98 6.70
CA VAL A 28 4.87 -2.05 6.38
C VAL A 28 5.04 -3.14 5.34
N LEU A 29 5.22 -2.73 4.08
CA LEU A 29 5.33 -3.63 2.94
C LEU A 29 6.71 -3.51 2.31
N PRO A 30 7.27 -4.58 1.73
CA PRO A 30 8.59 -4.52 1.10
C PRO A 30 8.58 -3.62 -0.15
N ASP A 31 9.68 -2.89 -0.37
CA ASP A 31 9.90 -2.14 -1.60
C ASP A 31 10.08 -3.13 -2.77
N PRO A 32 9.29 -3.02 -3.85
CA PRO A 32 9.39 -3.94 -4.97
C PRO A 32 10.74 -3.91 -5.70
N ASP A 33 11.51 -2.81 -5.62
CA ASP A 33 12.86 -2.72 -6.19
C ASP A 33 13.96 -3.14 -5.18
N SER A 34 13.64 -3.22 -3.88
CA SER A 34 14.60 -3.52 -2.82
C SER A 34 13.89 -4.23 -1.66
N PRO A 35 13.76 -5.57 -1.71
CA PRO A 35 12.99 -6.31 -0.71
C PRO A 35 13.53 -6.16 0.72
N ASP A 36 14.82 -5.82 0.89
CA ASP A 36 15.43 -5.51 2.19
C ASP A 36 14.92 -4.19 2.81
N LYS A 37 14.28 -3.33 2.00
CA LYS A 37 13.72 -2.05 2.43
C LYS A 37 12.22 -2.18 2.58
N SER A 38 11.70 -1.71 3.70
CA SER A 38 10.26 -1.63 3.93
C SER A 38 9.75 -0.21 3.75
N VAL A 39 8.58 -0.08 3.13
CA VAL A 39 7.86 1.18 2.95
C VAL A 39 6.59 1.12 3.76
N SER A 40 6.38 2.16 4.56
CA SER A 40 5.18 2.27 5.40
C SER A 40 4.09 3.07 4.69
N LEU A 41 2.92 2.45 4.57
CA LEU A 41 1.68 3.09 4.17
C LEU A 41 0.87 3.40 5.41
N LYS A 42 0.57 4.68 5.62
CA LYS A 42 -0.42 5.10 6.61
C LYS A 42 -1.80 4.89 6.03
N ALA A 43 -2.65 4.14 6.71
CA ALA A 43 -4.07 4.16 6.40
C ALA A 43 -4.68 5.40 7.07
N PRO A 44 -5.36 6.29 6.31
CA PRO A 44 -5.90 7.52 6.87
C PRO A 44 -6.97 7.20 7.92
N ALA A 45 -7.02 8.03 8.98
CA ALA A 45 -7.82 7.82 10.18
C ALA A 45 -9.35 7.67 9.96
N GLY A 46 -9.87 7.87 8.74
CA GLY A 46 -11.26 7.65 8.35
C GLY A 46 -11.55 6.31 7.66
N LEU A 47 -10.54 5.70 7.02
CA LEU A 47 -10.65 4.38 6.38
C LEU A 47 -10.66 3.25 7.43
N LEU A 48 -10.03 3.50 8.57
CA LEU A 48 -9.82 2.53 9.65
C LEU A 48 -10.90 2.54 10.75
N ARG A 49 -11.92 3.40 10.69
CA ARG A 49 -12.99 3.41 11.72
C ARG A 49 -13.67 2.04 11.88
N THR A 50 -13.65 1.21 10.85
CA THR A 50 -14.26 -0.12 10.80
C THR A 50 -13.27 -1.25 11.14
N TRP A 51 -11.98 -0.97 11.31
CA TRP A 51 -10.96 -1.99 11.54
C TRP A 51 -10.63 -2.01 13.03
N SER A 52 -11.31 -2.88 13.79
CA SER A 52 -10.99 -3.11 15.21
C SER A 52 -9.57 -3.68 15.35
N ARG A 53 -9.02 -3.61 16.58
CA ARG A 53 -7.71 -4.20 16.90
C ARG A 53 -7.66 -5.71 16.57
N GLU A 54 -8.78 -6.40 16.69
CA GLU A 54 -8.93 -7.81 16.31
C GLU A 54 -8.90 -7.98 14.79
N ALA A 55 -9.62 -7.14 14.04
CA ALA A 55 -9.58 -7.19 12.57
C ALA A 55 -8.15 -7.00 12.05
N LEU A 56 -7.35 -6.13 12.69
CA LEU A 56 -5.93 -5.90 12.35
C LEU A 56 -5.03 -7.07 12.70
N LYS A 57 -5.35 -7.86 13.75
CA LYS A 57 -4.62 -9.12 14.05
C LYS A 57 -4.78 -10.13 12.92
N ASP A 58 -5.99 -10.28 12.39
CA ASP A 58 -6.25 -11.19 11.26
C ASP A 58 -5.42 -10.81 10.01
N TYR A 59 -5.19 -9.51 9.79
CA TYR A 59 -4.31 -9.04 8.72
C TYR A 59 -2.82 -9.25 9.05
N ASP A 60 -2.41 -9.23 10.31
CA ASP A 60 -1.01 -9.40 10.68
C ASP A 60 -0.52 -10.84 10.44
N GLU A 61 -1.41 -11.83 10.61
CA GLU A 61 -1.08 -13.22 10.33
C GLU A 61 -0.90 -13.48 8.82
N GLU A 62 -1.82 -12.96 7.99
CA GLU A 62 -1.84 -13.29 6.56
C GLU A 62 -2.45 -12.19 5.68
N LEU A 63 -1.79 -11.03 5.59
CA LEU A 63 -2.21 -9.93 4.70
C LEU A 63 -1.93 -10.28 3.24
N TRP A 64 -2.97 -10.15 2.41
CA TRP A 64 -2.84 -10.14 0.95
C TRP A 64 -2.75 -8.70 0.46
N TYR A 65 -1.78 -8.41 -0.41
CA TYR A 65 -1.63 -7.10 -1.01
C TYR A 65 -1.21 -7.17 -2.49
N ALA A 66 -1.60 -6.16 -3.25
CA ALA A 66 -1.21 -5.99 -4.65
C ALA A 66 -0.97 -4.50 -4.93
N GLY A 67 0.23 -4.16 -5.37
CA GLY A 67 0.57 -2.77 -5.70
C GLY A 67 2.02 -2.43 -5.40
N ASP A 68 2.29 -1.12 -5.36
CA ASP A 68 3.57 -0.57 -4.95
C ASP A 68 3.34 0.35 -3.74
N PRO A 69 3.90 0.02 -2.55
CA PRO A 69 3.63 0.77 -1.33
C PRO A 69 4.16 2.21 -1.35
N ARG A 70 5.01 2.55 -2.32
CA ARG A 70 5.48 3.92 -2.56
C ARG A 70 4.42 4.80 -3.23
N PHE A 71 3.37 4.20 -3.78
CA PHE A 71 2.29 4.89 -4.48
C PHE A 71 0.91 4.45 -3.99
N ALA A 72 0.52 3.21 -4.30
CA ALA A 72 -0.77 2.65 -3.96
C ALA A 72 -0.72 1.13 -3.92
N CYS A 73 -1.37 0.56 -2.90
CA CYS A 73 -1.58 -0.87 -2.70
C CYS A 73 -3.05 -1.15 -2.45
N VAL A 74 -3.54 -2.21 -3.07
CA VAL A 74 -4.78 -2.86 -2.65
C VAL A 74 -4.40 -3.88 -1.58
N VAL A 75 -5.14 -3.89 -0.48
CA VAL A 75 -5.00 -4.85 0.62
C VAL A 75 -6.28 -5.67 0.76
N ALA A 76 -6.15 -6.90 1.24
CA ALA A 76 -7.28 -7.80 1.46
C ALA A 76 -6.99 -8.75 2.63
N LYS A 77 -8.06 -9.19 3.30
CA LYS A 77 -8.03 -10.26 4.30
C LYS A 77 -7.65 -11.59 3.65
N PRO A 78 -7.23 -12.58 4.46
CA PRO A 78 -7.11 -13.97 4.02
C PRO A 78 -8.33 -14.41 3.20
N GLY A 79 -8.08 -15.06 2.06
CA GLY A 79 -9.13 -15.44 1.11
C GLY A 79 -9.69 -14.27 0.26
N LEU A 80 -8.93 -13.18 0.10
CA LEU A 80 -9.27 -12.01 -0.75
C LEU A 80 -10.60 -11.33 -0.39
N ARG A 81 -10.92 -11.25 0.91
CA ARG A 81 -12.12 -10.59 1.44
C ARG A 81 -11.79 -9.19 1.96
N GLY A 82 -12.79 -8.30 2.03
CA GLY A 82 -12.58 -6.97 2.63
C GLY A 82 -11.52 -6.13 1.91
N LEU A 83 -11.66 -5.99 0.60
CA LEU A 83 -10.74 -5.25 -0.25
C LEU A 83 -10.70 -3.77 0.12
N ASP A 84 -9.50 -3.24 0.29
CA ASP A 84 -9.28 -1.82 0.54
C ASP A 84 -8.11 -1.27 -0.28
N CYS A 85 -8.11 0.02 -0.56
CA CYS A 85 -7.10 0.70 -1.35
C CYS A 85 -6.35 1.73 -0.50
N LEU A 86 -5.10 1.42 -0.17
CA LEU A 86 -4.20 2.32 0.51
C LEU A 86 -3.35 3.07 -0.51
N ALA A 87 -3.31 4.39 -0.43
CA ALA A 87 -2.49 5.21 -1.32
C ALA A 87 -1.73 6.27 -0.54
N GLN A 88 -0.50 6.54 -0.96
CA GLN A 88 0.25 7.71 -0.53
C GLN A 88 -0.42 8.96 -1.13
N PRO A 89 -0.52 10.08 -0.39
CA PRO A 89 -1.08 11.32 -0.93
C PRO A 89 -0.41 11.75 -2.24
N THR A 90 0.91 11.59 -2.33
CA THR A 90 1.73 11.92 -3.50
C THR A 90 1.38 11.14 -4.76
N ALA A 91 0.66 10.02 -4.65
CA ALA A 91 0.27 9.21 -5.80
C ALA A 91 -0.89 9.82 -6.59
N TYR A 92 -1.85 10.48 -5.94
CA TYR A 92 -3.09 10.95 -6.61
C TYR A 92 -3.47 12.39 -6.28
N ASP A 93 -3.01 12.96 -5.16
CA ASP A 93 -3.33 14.32 -4.79
C ASP A 93 -2.50 15.31 -5.61
N HIS A 94 -3.18 16.17 -6.38
CA HIS A 94 -2.57 17.22 -7.19
C HIS A 94 -1.93 18.33 -6.34
N ARG A 95 -2.34 18.46 -5.07
CA ARG A 95 -1.81 19.44 -4.11
C ARG A 95 -0.46 19.07 -3.54
N THR A 96 0.00 17.84 -3.78
CA THR A 96 1.27 17.33 -3.28
C THR A 96 2.28 17.15 -4.43
N ASP A 97 3.56 17.26 -4.11
CA ASP A 97 4.62 16.99 -5.08
C ASP A 97 4.69 15.49 -5.41
N PRO A 98 4.68 15.11 -6.70
CA PRO A 98 4.83 13.72 -7.08
C PRO A 98 6.22 13.20 -6.70
N ARG A 99 6.32 11.90 -6.42
CA ARG A 99 7.58 11.28 -6.03
C ARG A 99 8.59 11.36 -7.19
N ARG A 100 9.78 11.90 -6.90
CA ARG A 100 10.85 12.15 -7.89
C ARG A 100 12.05 11.20 -7.77
N LYS A 101 12.43 10.84 -6.54
CA LYS A 101 13.67 10.10 -6.25
C LYS A 101 13.40 8.64 -5.86
N GLY A 102 14.40 7.78 -6.10
CA GLY A 102 14.41 6.39 -5.64
C GLY A 102 13.43 5.49 -6.37
N LEU A 103 13.22 5.71 -7.66
CA LEU A 103 12.33 4.90 -8.50
C LEU A 103 13.09 4.39 -9.71
N SER A 104 13.09 3.09 -9.91
CA SER A 104 13.60 2.48 -11.15
C SER A 104 12.72 2.92 -12.34
N PRO A 105 13.24 2.92 -13.59
CA PRO A 105 12.45 3.21 -14.77
C PRO A 105 11.23 2.28 -14.93
N GLU A 106 11.34 1.04 -14.44
CA GLU A 106 10.24 0.09 -14.43
C GLU A 106 9.19 0.45 -13.38
N ALA A 107 9.59 0.81 -12.16
CA ALA A 107 8.69 1.30 -11.14
C ALA A 107 7.90 2.53 -11.61
N ARG A 108 8.55 3.45 -12.31
CA ARG A 108 7.89 4.61 -12.92
C ARG A 108 6.85 4.20 -13.96
N ARG A 109 7.16 3.24 -14.83
CA ARG A 109 6.21 2.71 -15.83
C ARG A 109 4.99 2.08 -15.16
N ARG A 110 5.21 1.23 -14.15
CA ARG A 110 4.12 0.58 -13.41
C ARG A 110 3.28 1.60 -12.63
N ALA A 111 3.92 2.61 -12.01
CA ALA A 111 3.25 3.72 -11.35
C ALA A 111 2.35 4.52 -12.31
N LYS A 112 2.86 4.88 -13.50
CA LYS A 112 2.05 5.53 -14.55
C LYS A 112 0.88 4.64 -15.00
N ALA A 113 1.10 3.31 -15.14
CA ALA A 113 0.06 2.37 -15.54
C ALA A 113 -1.10 2.27 -14.54
N ILE A 114 -0.84 2.44 -13.24
CA ILE A 114 -1.87 2.50 -12.21
C ILE A 114 -2.49 3.91 -12.05
N GLY A 115 -2.05 4.88 -12.86
CA GLY A 115 -2.49 6.27 -12.84
C GLY A 115 -1.88 7.10 -11.70
N ALA A 116 -0.79 6.63 -11.08
CA ALA A 116 -0.10 7.39 -10.06
C ALA A 116 0.74 8.51 -10.67
N ARG A 117 0.84 9.63 -9.96
CA ARG A 117 1.66 10.78 -10.32
C ARG A 117 3.12 10.48 -9.99
N VAL A 118 3.96 10.55 -11.01
CA VAL A 118 5.41 10.37 -10.94
C VAL A 118 6.04 11.52 -11.71
N ALA A 119 7.05 12.17 -11.13
CA ALA A 119 7.84 13.13 -11.89
C ALA A 119 8.70 12.37 -12.92
N ASP A 120 8.99 13.04 -14.04
CA ASP A 120 10.00 12.59 -15.00
C ASP A 120 11.43 12.85 -14.48
#